data_AF-A0A7J9HA15-F1
#
_entry.id   AF-A0A7J9HA15-F1
#
_cell.length_a   1.000
_cell.length_b   1.000
_cell.length_c   1.000
_cell.angle_alpha   90.00
_cell.angle_beta   90.00
_cell.angle_gamma   90.00
#
_symmetry.space_group_name_H-M   'P 1'
#
loop_
_entity.id
_entity.type
_entity.pdbx_description
1 polymer ?
#
loop_
_entity_poly.entity_id
_entity_poly.type
_entity_poly.pdbx_seq_one_letter_code
_entity_poly.pdbx_strand_id
1 'polypeptide(L)'
;VEEWEPTLDGYLKFLVDIKVVYDTLEQIIEKPSFPSYGEFRNTGLERSEKLAKDLKWFEEKGYGVPEASSPGVAYAKYLKQLSEKDPQAFICHFYNIYFANTAGGRIIAKKVAEKILDSRELEFYKWDGELSQLLQNVRDKLNKVAENWSREDKNRCLGETEISFKFYREIVRLMLS
;
A
#
# COMPACT_ATOMS: atom_id res chain seq x y z
N VAL A 1 17.26 1.88 -23.26
CA VAL A 1 16.57 1.55 -21.99
C VAL A 1 17.05 2.61 -21.02
N GLU A 2 16.21 3.56 -20.61
CA GLU A 2 16.60 4.50 -19.55
C GLU A 2 16.96 3.70 -18.31
N GLU A 3 18.10 4.02 -17.72
CA GLU A 3 18.60 3.36 -16.52
C GLU A 3 17.67 3.73 -15.37
N TRP A 4 17.20 2.74 -14.62
CA TRP A 4 16.32 2.95 -13.46
C TRP A 4 17.15 3.55 -12.33
N GLU A 5 17.18 4.88 -12.25
CA GLU A 5 17.93 5.65 -11.27
C GLU A 5 16.99 6.40 -10.31
N PRO A 6 16.72 5.83 -9.12
CA PRO A 6 15.92 6.51 -8.11
C PRO A 6 16.68 7.71 -7.51
N THR A 7 15.96 8.78 -7.20
CA THR A 7 16.47 9.93 -6.44
C THR A 7 15.95 9.89 -5.02
N LEU A 8 16.65 10.56 -4.09
CA LEU A 8 16.17 10.66 -2.71
C LEU A 8 14.87 11.47 -2.60
N ASP A 9 14.79 12.58 -3.32
CA ASP A 9 13.59 13.43 -3.36
C ASP A 9 12.40 12.68 -3.97
N GLY A 10 12.62 11.96 -5.06
CA GLY A 10 11.63 11.11 -5.70
C GLY A 10 11.16 9.97 -4.77
N TYR A 11 12.09 9.38 -4.02
CA TYR A 11 11.75 8.35 -3.05
C TYR A 11 10.95 8.90 -1.86
N LEU A 12 11.25 10.11 -1.37
CA LEU A 12 10.44 10.78 -0.36
C LEU A 12 9.01 11.05 -0.85
N LYS A 13 8.84 11.54 -2.09
CA LYS A 13 7.51 11.68 -2.71
C LYS A 13 6.76 10.34 -2.74
N PHE A 14 7.44 9.25 -3.14
CA PHE A 14 6.87 7.91 -3.11
C PHE A 14 6.40 7.49 -1.70
N LEU A 15 7.24 7.69 -0.68
CA LEU A 15 6.91 7.32 0.71
C LEU A 15 5.72 8.11 1.25
N VAL A 16 5.64 9.41 0.95
CA VAL A 16 4.51 10.27 1.35
C VAL A 16 3.23 9.81 0.66
N ASP A 17 3.25 9.63 -0.67
CA ASP A 17 2.06 9.23 -1.43
C ASP A 17 1.55 7.85 -1.03
N ILE A 18 2.44 6.88 -0.85
CA ILE A 18 2.02 5.54 -0.43
C ILE A 18 1.53 5.54 1.02
N LYS A 19 2.07 6.41 1.89
CA LYS A 19 1.54 6.58 3.25
C LYS A 19 0.11 7.11 3.24
N VAL A 20 -0.22 8.08 2.38
CA VAL A 20 -1.61 8.57 2.25
C VAL A 20 -2.58 7.45 1.83
N VAL A 21 -2.12 6.52 0.97
CA VAL A 21 -2.89 5.33 0.59
C VAL A 21 -3.10 4.39 1.77
N TYR A 22 -2.05 4.05 2.52
CA TYR A 22 -2.18 3.19 3.71
C TYR A 22 -3.02 3.83 4.82
N ASP A 23 -2.81 5.12 5.10
CA ASP A 23 -3.64 5.86 6.07
C ASP A 23 -5.11 5.79 5.69
N THR A 24 -5.41 5.87 4.39
CA THR A 24 -6.78 5.77 3.87
C THR A 24 -7.35 4.37 4.06
N LEU A 25 -6.61 3.31 3.72
CA LEU A 25 -7.05 1.93 3.93
C LEU A 25 -7.32 1.65 5.40
N GLU A 26 -6.38 2.03 6.27
CA GLU A 26 -6.47 1.82 7.72
C GLU A 26 -7.65 2.59 8.31
N GLN A 27 -7.92 3.84 7.88
CA GLN A 27 -9.09 4.60 8.31
C GLN A 27 -10.43 3.97 7.87
N ILE A 28 -10.49 3.47 6.62
CA ILE A 28 -11.68 2.78 6.09
C ILE A 28 -11.97 1.52 6.90
N ILE A 29 -10.94 0.75 7.25
CA ILE A 29 -11.06 -0.49 8.01
C ILE A 29 -11.42 -0.21 9.48
N GLU A 30 -10.91 0.88 10.04
CA GLU A 30 -11.25 1.31 11.41
C GLU A 30 -12.73 1.70 11.51
N LYS A 31 -13.26 2.44 10.52
CA LYS A 31 -14.66 2.89 10.46
C LYS A 31 -15.36 2.36 9.20
N PRO A 32 -15.71 1.07 9.17
CA PRO A 32 -16.12 0.41 7.95
C PRO A 32 -17.58 0.69 7.58
N SER A 33 -17.81 1.07 6.32
CA SER A 33 -19.15 1.20 5.73
C SER A 33 -19.82 -0.17 5.51
N PHE A 34 -19.04 -1.24 5.40
CA PHE A 34 -19.52 -2.62 5.24
C PHE A 34 -18.99 -3.50 6.37
N PRO A 35 -19.83 -4.34 7.02
CA PRO A 35 -19.41 -5.16 8.16
C PRO A 35 -18.21 -6.08 7.87
N SER A 36 -18.09 -6.59 6.64
CA SER A 36 -17.01 -7.50 6.22
C SER A 36 -15.62 -6.89 6.35
N TYR A 37 -15.47 -5.57 6.27
CA TYR A 37 -14.17 -4.93 6.39
C TYR A 37 -13.59 -5.03 7.80
N GLY A 38 -14.46 -5.20 8.82
CA GLY A 38 -14.03 -5.37 10.21
C GLY A 38 -13.14 -6.58 10.43
N GLU A 39 -13.22 -7.59 9.55
CA GLU A 39 -12.34 -8.77 9.56
C GLU A 39 -10.87 -8.40 9.29
N PHE A 40 -10.62 -7.28 8.61
CA PHE A 40 -9.28 -6.81 8.21
C PHE A 40 -8.65 -5.81 9.18
N ARG A 41 -9.22 -5.63 10.38
CA ARG A 41 -8.56 -4.86 11.45
C ARG A 41 -7.39 -5.64 12.04
N ASN A 42 -6.33 -4.92 12.43
CA ASN A 42 -5.19 -5.44 13.20
C ASN A 42 -4.61 -6.72 12.58
N THR A 43 -4.34 -6.68 11.28
CA THR A 43 -3.79 -7.81 10.51
C THR A 43 -2.30 -8.01 10.74
N GLY A 44 -1.60 -6.99 11.23
CA GLY A 44 -0.14 -6.93 11.29
C GLY A 44 0.48 -6.48 9.97
N LEU A 45 -0.33 -6.24 8.93
CA LEU A 45 0.14 -5.74 7.63
C LEU A 45 0.11 -4.22 7.53
N GLU A 46 -0.55 -3.52 8.46
CA GLU A 46 -0.67 -2.06 8.55
C GLU A 46 0.71 -1.38 8.44
N ARG A 47 0.80 -0.29 7.66
CA ARG A 47 2.08 0.34 7.27
C ARG A 47 2.17 1.80 7.65
N SER A 48 1.06 2.47 7.97
CA SER A 48 1.04 3.90 8.26
C SER A 48 2.00 4.32 9.37
N GLU A 49 2.06 3.56 10.47
CA GLU A 49 2.97 3.85 11.58
C GLU A 49 4.45 3.67 11.19
N LYS A 50 4.76 2.59 10.46
CA LYS A 50 6.12 2.31 9.99
C LYS A 50 6.60 3.39 9.01
N LEU A 51 5.74 3.81 8.09
CA LEU A 51 6.00 4.93 7.17
C LEU A 51 6.19 6.26 7.90
N ALA A 52 5.39 6.53 8.94
CA ALA A 52 5.57 7.73 9.76
C ALA A 52 6.95 7.76 10.46
N LYS A 53 7.42 6.61 10.95
CA LYS A 53 8.75 6.47 11.55
C LYS A 53 9.86 6.74 10.53
N ASP A 54 9.74 6.20 9.32
CA ASP A 54 10.72 6.42 8.26
C ASP A 54 10.78 7.88 7.80
N LEU A 55 9.62 8.52 7.59
CA LEU A 55 9.55 9.94 7.21
C LEU A 55 10.16 10.83 8.29
N LYS A 56 9.84 10.58 9.57
CA LYS A 56 10.45 11.31 10.69
C LYS A 56 11.97 11.14 10.72
N TRP A 57 12.46 9.94 10.44
CA TRP A 57 13.91 9.70 10.35
C TRP A 57 14.57 10.52 9.24
N PHE A 58 13.92 10.69 8.08
CA PHE A 58 14.42 11.58 7.03
C PHE A 58 14.41 13.06 7.46
N GLU A 59 13.35 13.52 8.15
CA GLU A 59 13.31 14.88 8.71
C GLU A 59 14.45 15.13 9.70
N GLU A 60 14.70 14.18 10.61
CA GLU A 60 15.80 14.23 11.59
C GLU A 60 17.19 14.26 10.92
N LYS A 61 17.29 13.78 9.67
CA LYS A 61 18.50 13.86 8.84
C LYS A 61 18.62 15.16 8.04
N GLY A 62 17.62 16.06 8.13
CA GLY A 62 17.62 17.35 7.47
C GLY A 62 16.99 17.34 6.07
N TYR A 63 16.30 16.27 5.69
CA TYR A 63 15.57 16.22 4.42
C TYR A 63 14.17 16.83 4.58
N GLY A 64 13.74 17.61 3.59
CA GLY A 64 12.38 18.13 3.56
C GLY A 64 11.39 17.04 3.14
N VAL A 65 10.42 16.73 4.00
CA VAL A 65 9.30 15.84 3.62
C VAL A 65 8.30 16.65 2.79
N PRO A 66 8.04 16.25 1.53
CA PRO A 66 7.11 16.98 0.68
C PRO A 66 5.66 16.75 1.11
N GLU A 67 4.76 17.60 0.62
CA GLU A 67 3.33 17.29 0.67
C GLU A 67 2.98 16.14 -0.30
N ALA A 68 1.86 15.47 -0.03
CA ALA A 68 1.37 14.39 -0.88
C ALA A 68 1.02 14.91 -2.28
N SER A 69 1.50 14.20 -3.29
CA SER A 69 1.32 14.56 -4.69
C SER A 69 0.04 13.97 -5.28
N SER A 70 -0.24 14.33 -6.53
CA SER A 70 -1.51 13.97 -7.19
C SER A 70 -1.78 12.46 -7.27
N PRO A 71 -0.81 11.57 -7.57
CA PRO A 71 -1.02 10.12 -7.61
C PRO A 71 -1.56 9.54 -6.30
N GLY A 72 -0.93 9.84 -5.17
CA GLY A 72 -1.33 9.36 -3.84
C GLY A 72 -2.72 9.87 -3.44
N VAL A 73 -2.96 11.18 -3.63
CA VAL A 73 -4.26 11.80 -3.34
C VAL A 73 -5.37 11.24 -4.22
N ALA A 74 -5.10 11.05 -5.52
CA ALA A 74 -6.08 10.47 -6.45
C ALA A 74 -6.42 9.04 -6.07
N TYR A 75 -5.43 8.22 -5.69
CA TYR A 75 -5.69 6.84 -5.29
C TYR A 75 -6.46 6.76 -3.98
N ALA A 76 -6.07 7.54 -2.96
CA ALA A 76 -6.81 7.62 -1.70
C ALA A 76 -8.27 8.04 -1.91
N LYS A 77 -8.53 9.04 -2.77
CA LYS A 77 -9.89 9.44 -3.13
C LYS A 77 -10.67 8.30 -3.79
N TYR A 78 -10.05 7.58 -4.71
CA TYR A 78 -10.68 6.43 -5.38
C TYR A 78 -11.03 5.32 -4.39
N LEU A 79 -10.12 4.97 -3.48
CA LEU A 79 -10.36 3.96 -2.44
C LEU A 79 -11.52 4.33 -1.52
N LYS A 80 -11.61 5.60 -1.10
CA LYS A 80 -12.74 6.09 -0.29
C LYS A 80 -14.07 5.91 -1.03
N GLN A 81 -14.13 6.30 -2.31
CA GLN A 81 -15.33 6.14 -3.13
C GLN A 81 -15.77 4.69 -3.28
N LEU A 82 -14.82 3.76 -3.52
CA LEU A 82 -15.12 2.33 -3.59
C LEU A 82 -15.59 1.79 -2.24
N SER A 83 -14.93 2.18 -1.14
CA SER A 83 -15.25 1.66 0.19
C SER A 83 -16.66 1.96 0.68
N GLU A 84 -17.34 2.95 0.09
CA GLU A 84 -18.72 3.32 0.42
C GLU A 84 -19.75 2.67 -0.49
N LYS A 85 -19.34 2.19 -1.68
CA LYS A 85 -20.27 1.84 -2.77
C LYS A 85 -20.08 0.46 -3.37
N ASP A 86 -18.86 -0.06 -3.35
CA ASP A 86 -18.47 -1.26 -4.10
C ASP A 86 -17.44 -2.08 -3.30
N PRO A 87 -17.92 -2.96 -2.39
CA PRO A 87 -17.04 -3.66 -1.48
C PRO A 87 -16.15 -4.70 -2.16
N GLN A 88 -16.62 -5.31 -3.25
CA GLN A 88 -15.84 -6.25 -4.04
C GLN A 88 -14.65 -5.55 -4.71
N ALA A 89 -14.90 -4.38 -5.30
CA ALA A 89 -13.84 -3.55 -5.88
C ALA A 89 -12.83 -3.10 -4.80
N PHE A 90 -13.31 -2.57 -3.67
CA PHE A 90 -12.44 -2.14 -2.58
C PHE A 90 -11.54 -3.27 -2.07
N ILE A 91 -12.09 -4.48 -1.87
CA ILE A 91 -11.33 -5.64 -1.40
C ILE A 91 -10.25 -6.07 -2.41
N CYS A 92 -10.50 -5.93 -3.71
CA CYS A 92 -9.45 -6.14 -4.72
C CYS A 92 -8.25 -5.22 -4.51
N HIS A 93 -8.51 -3.93 -4.26
CA HIS A 93 -7.46 -2.96 -4.00
C HIS A 93 -6.74 -3.23 -2.69
N PHE A 94 -7.47 -3.52 -1.60
CA PHE A 94 -6.89 -3.92 -0.32
C PHE A 94 -5.89 -5.07 -0.48
N TYR A 95 -6.31 -6.15 -1.15
CA TYR A 95 -5.44 -7.30 -1.42
C TYR A 95 -4.19 -6.88 -2.20
N ASN A 96 -4.37 -6.22 -3.35
CA ASN A 96 -3.25 -5.88 -4.22
C ASN A 96 -2.26 -4.92 -3.55
N ILE A 97 -2.72 -3.92 -2.80
CA ILE A 97 -1.84 -2.95 -2.13
C ILE A 97 -0.97 -3.64 -1.07
N TYR A 98 -1.57 -4.38 -0.14
CA TYR A 98 -0.81 -5.04 0.92
C TYR A 98 0.10 -6.16 0.38
N PHE A 99 -0.42 -7.01 -0.51
CA PHE A 99 0.35 -8.17 -0.99
C PHE A 99 1.47 -7.75 -1.96
N ALA A 100 1.25 -6.75 -2.82
CA ALA A 100 2.31 -6.28 -3.73
C ALA A 100 3.51 -5.72 -2.96
N ASN A 101 3.27 -5.02 -1.84
CA ASN A 101 4.34 -4.49 -1.00
C ASN A 101 5.22 -5.60 -0.40
N THR A 102 4.60 -6.70 0.02
CA THR A 102 5.33 -7.82 0.66
C THR A 102 6.15 -8.68 -0.31
N ALA A 103 5.86 -8.59 -1.61
CA ALA A 103 6.58 -9.29 -2.67
C ALA A 103 7.48 -8.34 -3.47
N GLY A 104 6.97 -7.78 -4.58
CA GLY A 104 7.74 -6.91 -5.46
C GLY A 104 8.23 -5.62 -4.80
N GLY A 105 7.45 -5.07 -3.85
CA GLY A 105 7.82 -3.88 -3.08
C GLY A 105 9.16 -4.03 -2.36
N ARG A 106 9.40 -5.17 -1.69
CA ARG A 106 10.67 -5.45 -0.99
C ARG A 106 11.87 -5.54 -1.94
N ILE A 107 11.68 -6.09 -3.15
CA ILE A 107 12.74 -6.18 -4.15
C ILE A 107 13.13 -4.77 -4.63
N ILE A 108 12.14 -3.93 -4.93
CA ILE A 108 12.36 -2.54 -5.33
C ILE A 108 13.04 -1.78 -4.19
N ALA A 109 12.54 -1.92 -2.97
CA ALA A 109 13.08 -1.27 -1.77
C ALA A 109 14.56 -1.56 -1.56
N LYS A 110 14.96 -2.83 -1.68
CA LYS A 110 16.36 -3.24 -1.53
C LYS A 110 17.25 -2.53 -2.56
N LYS A 111 16.82 -2.46 -3.82
CA LYS A 111 17.58 -1.78 -4.88
C LYS A 111 17.65 -0.26 -4.67
N VAL A 112 16.56 0.36 -4.20
CA VAL A 112 16.59 1.78 -3.82
C VAL A 112 17.59 1.99 -2.69
N ALA A 113 17.52 1.17 -1.64
CA ALA A 113 18.39 1.32 -0.48
C ALA A 113 19.87 1.18 -0.82
N GLU A 114 20.22 0.21 -1.67
CA GLU A 114 21.59 0.02 -2.19
C GLU A 114 22.11 1.25 -2.95
N LYS A 115 21.24 1.97 -3.67
CA LYS A 115 21.61 3.12 -4.48
C LYS A 115 21.67 4.44 -3.71
N ILE A 116 20.72 4.69 -2.80
CA ILE A 116 20.52 6.03 -2.22
C ILE A 116 20.39 6.08 -0.69
N LEU A 117 20.42 4.93 0.01
CA LEU A 117 20.23 4.87 1.48
C LEU A 117 21.34 4.10 2.21
N ASP A 118 22.53 3.94 1.61
CA ASP A 118 23.64 3.16 2.18
C ASP A 118 23.22 1.75 2.64
N SER A 119 22.35 1.10 1.85
CA SER A 119 21.76 -0.22 2.15
C SER A 119 20.91 -0.29 3.43
N ARG A 120 20.45 0.84 3.96
CA ARG A 120 19.55 0.89 5.11
C ARG A 120 18.19 0.27 4.79
N GLU A 121 17.76 -0.66 5.62
CA GLU A 121 16.39 -1.18 5.58
C GLU A 121 15.45 -0.29 6.41
N LEU A 122 14.47 0.32 5.72
CA LEU A 122 13.42 1.14 6.32
C LEU A 122 12.37 0.29 7.07
N GLU A 123 11.72 0.90 8.06
CA GLU A 123 10.68 0.26 8.88
C GLU A 123 9.46 -0.18 8.04
N PHE A 124 9.15 0.55 6.96
CA PHE A 124 8.08 0.23 6.01
C PHE A 124 8.17 -1.22 5.48
N TYR A 125 9.39 -1.76 5.37
CA TYR A 125 9.66 -3.12 4.87
C TYR A 125 9.96 -4.13 5.98
N LYS A 126 9.66 -3.81 7.24
CA LYS A 126 9.78 -4.70 8.40
C LYS A 126 8.42 -5.01 8.99
N TRP A 127 8.21 -6.26 9.39
CA TRP A 127 6.97 -6.72 10.01
C TRP A 127 7.25 -7.28 11.40
N ASP A 128 6.30 -7.05 12.30
CA ASP A 128 6.35 -7.59 13.64
C ASP A 128 5.74 -9.00 13.59
N GLY A 129 6.59 -10.02 13.57
CA GLY A 129 6.21 -11.43 13.42
C GLY A 129 6.60 -12.04 12.08
N GLU A 130 6.19 -13.30 11.87
CA GLU A 130 6.54 -14.05 10.67
C GLU A 130 5.60 -13.67 9.52
N LEU A 131 6.16 -13.07 8.47
CA LEU A 131 5.41 -12.47 7.37
C LEU A 131 4.56 -13.50 6.61
N SER A 132 5.04 -14.74 6.43
CA SER A 132 4.27 -15.76 5.70
C SER A 132 2.97 -16.13 6.45
N GLN A 133 3.02 -16.18 7.77
CA GLN A 133 1.87 -16.40 8.64
C GLN A 133 0.91 -15.21 8.62
N LEU A 134 1.41 -13.97 8.70
CA LEU A 134 0.58 -12.77 8.58
C LEU A 134 -0.18 -12.76 7.25
N LEU A 135 0.52 -13.04 6.14
CA LEU A 135 -0.07 -13.13 4.81
C LEU A 135 -1.11 -14.26 4.72
N GLN A 136 -0.81 -15.44 5.28
CA GLN A 136 -1.75 -16.56 5.25
C GLN A 136 -3.04 -16.25 6.03
N ASN A 137 -2.91 -15.65 7.21
CA ASN A 137 -4.06 -15.23 8.02
C ASN A 137 -4.97 -14.26 7.26
N VAL A 138 -4.39 -13.30 6.52
CA VAL A 138 -5.17 -12.37 5.70
C VAL A 138 -5.81 -13.06 4.49
N ARG A 139 -5.12 -14.02 3.85
CA ARG A 139 -5.72 -14.83 2.77
C ARG A 139 -6.94 -15.61 3.26
N ASP A 140 -6.87 -16.22 4.43
CA ASP A 140 -7.97 -17.00 4.99
C ASP A 140 -9.19 -16.10 5.29
N LYS A 141 -8.95 -14.89 5.82
CA LYS A 141 -9.98 -13.87 6.01
C LYS A 141 -10.61 -13.41 4.68
N LEU A 142 -9.79 -13.16 3.65
CA LEU A 142 -10.27 -12.81 2.31
C LEU A 142 -11.13 -13.93 1.72
N ASN A 143 -10.70 -15.19 1.86
CA ASN A 143 -11.46 -16.35 1.40
C ASN A 143 -12.81 -16.46 2.10
N LYS A 144 -12.85 -16.27 3.43
CA LYS A 144 -14.09 -16.24 4.22
C LYS A 144 -15.03 -15.13 3.77
N VAL A 145 -14.52 -13.91 3.56
CA VAL A 145 -15.34 -12.78 3.09
C VAL A 145 -15.90 -13.02 1.70
N ALA A 146 -15.11 -13.64 0.81
CA ALA A 146 -15.50 -13.93 -0.57
C ALA A 146 -16.26 -15.27 -0.75
N GLU A 147 -16.45 -16.05 0.30
CA GLU A 147 -17.09 -17.37 0.23
C GLU A 147 -18.51 -17.27 -0.33
N ASN A 148 -19.28 -16.32 0.20
CA ASN A 148 -20.69 -16.08 -0.17
C ASN A 148 -20.88 -15.15 -1.38
N TRP A 149 -19.80 -14.69 -2.01
CA TRP A 149 -19.91 -13.83 -3.19
C TRP A 149 -20.45 -14.60 -4.40
N SER A 150 -21.32 -13.93 -5.17
CA SER A 150 -21.75 -14.46 -6.47
C SER A 150 -20.57 -14.55 -7.45
N ARG A 151 -20.79 -15.19 -8.59
CA ARG A 151 -19.77 -15.19 -9.66
C ARG A 151 -19.55 -13.77 -10.21
N GLU A 152 -20.61 -12.96 -10.32
CA GLU A 152 -20.47 -11.56 -10.75
C GLU A 152 -19.66 -10.75 -9.75
N ASP A 153 -19.89 -10.92 -8.44
CA ASP A 153 -19.14 -10.23 -7.39
C ASP A 153 -17.64 -10.56 -7.44
N LYS A 154 -17.31 -11.85 -7.60
CA LYS A 154 -15.91 -12.29 -7.77
C LYS A 154 -15.29 -11.69 -9.02
N ASN A 155 -16.03 -11.67 -10.14
CA ASN A 155 -15.55 -11.03 -11.37
C ASN A 155 -15.39 -9.51 -11.20
N ARG A 156 -16.28 -8.84 -10.43
CA ARG A 156 -16.20 -7.41 -10.15
C ARG A 156 -14.92 -7.06 -9.40
N CYS A 157 -14.58 -7.85 -8.37
CA CYS A 157 -13.29 -7.76 -7.68
C CYS A 157 -12.13 -7.93 -8.67
N LEU A 158 -12.10 -9.03 -9.44
CA LEU A 158 -11.00 -9.30 -10.38
C LEU A 158 -10.82 -8.19 -11.43
N GLY A 159 -11.90 -7.55 -11.88
CA GLY A 159 -11.88 -6.44 -12.85
C GLY A 159 -11.16 -5.18 -12.37
N GLU A 160 -10.99 -4.97 -11.07
CA GLU A 160 -10.25 -3.81 -10.52
C GLU A 160 -8.73 -4.03 -10.46
N THR A 161 -8.24 -5.24 -10.76
CA THR A 161 -6.81 -5.57 -10.63
C THR A 161 -5.94 -4.63 -11.46
N GLU A 162 -6.26 -4.44 -12.74
CA GLU A 162 -5.48 -3.56 -13.62
C GLU A 162 -5.50 -2.09 -13.18
N ILE A 163 -6.62 -1.65 -12.60
CA ILE A 163 -6.79 -0.29 -12.07
C ILE A 163 -5.90 -0.10 -10.84
N SER A 164 -5.89 -1.08 -9.93
CA SER A 164 -4.98 -1.09 -8.78
C SER A 164 -3.51 -0.98 -9.21
N PHE A 165 -3.09 -1.77 -10.20
CA PHE A 165 -1.74 -1.70 -10.76
C PHE A 165 -1.46 -0.37 -11.46
N LYS A 166 -2.44 0.25 -12.12
CA LYS A 166 -2.27 1.57 -12.72
C LYS A 166 -1.95 2.62 -11.67
N PHE A 167 -2.75 2.73 -10.61
CA PHE A 167 -2.50 3.67 -9.52
C PHE A 167 -1.15 3.42 -8.84
N TYR A 168 -0.84 2.16 -8.52
CA TYR A 168 0.43 1.83 -7.90
C TYR A 168 1.63 2.20 -8.78
N ARG A 169 1.55 1.99 -10.10
CA ARG A 169 2.61 2.38 -11.05
C ARG A 169 2.81 3.90 -11.09
N GLU A 170 1.76 4.70 -10.99
CA GLU A 170 1.88 6.16 -10.95
C GLU A 170 2.63 6.62 -9.69
N ILE A 171 2.37 6.01 -8.53
CA ILE A 171 3.10 6.30 -7.28
C ILE A 171 4.55 5.81 -7.36
N VAL A 172 4.79 4.59 -7.86
CA VAL A 172 6.14 4.02 -8.01
C VAL A 172 7.03 4.87 -8.92
N ARG A 173 6.47 5.49 -9.96
CA ARG A 173 7.20 6.38 -10.88
C ARG A 173 7.73 7.64 -10.20
N LEU A 174 7.17 8.06 -9.07
CA LEU A 174 7.69 9.20 -8.31
C LEU A 174 9.13 8.99 -7.86
N MET A 175 9.54 7.72 -7.64
CA MET A 175 10.93 7.40 -7.28
C MET A 175 11.96 7.87 -8.32
N LEU A 176 11.53 8.06 -9.57
CA LEU A 176 12.37 8.48 -10.70
C LEU A 176 12.30 9.98 -10.99
N SER A 177 11.58 10.74 -10.16
CA SER A 177 11.32 12.18 -10.33
C SER A 177 12.18 13.07 -9.45
#